data_AF-A0A090QVL7-F1
#
_entry.id   AF-A0A090QVL7-F1
#
_cell.length_a   1.000
_cell.length_b   1.000
_cell.length_c   1.000
_cell.angle_alpha   90.00
_cell.angle_beta   90.00
_cell.angle_gamma   90.00
#
_symmetry.space_group_name_H-M   'P 1'
#
loop_
_entity.id
_entity.type
_entity.pdbx_description
1 polymer ?
#
loop_
_entity_poly.entity_id
_entity_poly.type
_entity_poly.pdbx_seq_one_letter_code
_entity_poly.pdbx_strand_id
1 'polypeptide(L)'
;MITAAKSNSQNIIDGNKAFELYDTYGFPIDLTALILREKGMELDEAGFEKAMAAQKQRSRAASETTTTDWTELRSDDTQEFIGYDKLEADVRISRYRKVTTKKDGDLYQLVFNMTPFYGESGGQTGDKGYLESTSGDTVYIIDTKKENGQTVHLTKNLPKDLEGSHKAAVDANQRHRTSSNHTATHLLHQALRKVLGDHVEQKGSMVRSASLRFDFSHFAKVTPEQLQEVENFVNARIREQLPLEENRTNTYDAAVEDGAMALFGEKYGGRGTYYKVW
;
A
#
# COMPACT_ATOMS: atom_id res chain seq x y z
N MET A 1 -26.35 17.98 -17.24
CA MET A 1 -27.12 18.15 -15.98
C MET A 1 -27.84 19.49 -15.90
N ILE A 2 -27.12 20.62 -15.93
CA ILE A 2 -27.71 21.97 -15.79
C ILE A 2 -28.80 22.26 -16.83
N THR A 3 -28.58 21.90 -18.10
CA THR A 3 -29.57 22.07 -19.18
C THR A 3 -30.85 21.27 -18.96
N ALA A 4 -30.74 20.06 -18.39
CA ALA A 4 -31.86 19.16 -18.11
C ALA A 4 -32.62 19.52 -16.81
N ALA A 5 -31.96 20.17 -15.86
CA ALA A 5 -32.60 20.68 -14.64
C ALA A 5 -33.39 21.97 -14.93
N LYS A 6 -32.85 22.84 -15.80
CA LYS A 6 -33.56 24.03 -16.29
C LYS A 6 -34.83 23.70 -17.08
N SER A 7 -34.85 22.60 -17.83
CA SER A 7 -36.06 22.16 -18.55
C SER A 7 -37.18 21.65 -17.63
N ASN A 8 -36.85 21.25 -16.40
CA ASN A 8 -37.79 20.70 -15.42
C ASN A 8 -38.16 21.67 -14.29
N SER A 9 -37.78 22.96 -14.40
CA SER A 9 -38.00 23.98 -13.36
C SER A 9 -37.45 23.61 -11.97
N GLN A 10 -36.45 22.74 -11.91
CA GLN A 10 -35.78 22.38 -10.66
C GLN A 10 -34.54 23.25 -10.48
N ASN A 11 -34.58 24.15 -9.49
CA ASN A 11 -33.44 24.99 -9.11
C ASN A 11 -32.42 24.27 -8.21
N ILE A 12 -32.70 23.03 -7.81
CA ILE A 12 -31.80 22.21 -6.99
C ILE A 12 -31.31 21.02 -7.83
N ILE A 13 -29.99 20.83 -7.90
CA ILE A 13 -29.38 19.67 -8.53
C ILE A 13 -29.28 18.52 -7.53
N ASP A 14 -29.74 17.34 -7.96
CA ASP A 14 -29.71 16.10 -7.22
C ASP A 14 -28.29 15.73 -6.72
N GLY A 15 -28.19 15.40 -5.43
CA GLY A 15 -26.93 15.09 -4.78
C GLY A 15 -26.25 13.81 -5.31
N ASN A 16 -26.99 12.83 -5.82
CA ASN A 16 -26.40 11.62 -6.43
C ASN A 16 -25.70 11.94 -7.75
N LYS A 17 -26.25 12.89 -8.51
CA LYS A 17 -25.63 13.38 -9.75
C LYS A 17 -24.35 14.16 -9.48
N ALA A 18 -24.34 14.99 -8.44
CA ALA A 18 -23.10 15.63 -7.99
C ALA A 18 -22.10 14.61 -7.44
N PHE A 19 -22.58 13.58 -6.74
CA PHE A 19 -21.75 12.47 -6.28
C PHE A 19 -21.13 11.70 -7.45
N GLU A 20 -21.87 11.45 -8.53
CA GLU A 20 -21.32 10.83 -9.75
C GLU A 20 -20.20 11.68 -10.38
N LEU A 21 -20.38 13.01 -10.45
CA LEU A 21 -19.33 13.92 -10.91
C LEU A 21 -18.07 13.85 -10.05
N TYR A 22 -18.25 13.76 -8.74
CA TYR A 22 -17.15 13.61 -7.79
C TYR A 22 -16.47 12.24 -7.88
N ASP A 23 -17.22 11.15 -7.79
CA ASP A 23 -16.71 9.78 -7.67
C ASP A 23 -16.18 9.23 -9.00
N THR A 24 -16.93 9.44 -10.09
CA THR A 24 -16.60 8.86 -11.41
C THR A 24 -15.64 9.76 -12.18
N TYR A 25 -15.82 11.08 -12.09
CA TYR A 25 -15.10 12.05 -12.92
C TYR A 25 -14.09 12.90 -12.15
N GLY A 26 -13.99 12.73 -10.82
CA GLY A 26 -13.05 13.46 -9.97
C GLY A 26 -13.34 14.96 -9.87
N PHE A 27 -14.55 15.40 -10.23
CA PHE A 27 -14.88 16.80 -10.28
C PHE A 27 -15.21 17.32 -8.87
N PRO A 28 -14.52 18.35 -8.35
CA PRO A 28 -14.69 18.80 -6.97
C PRO A 28 -16.12 19.25 -6.67
N ILE A 29 -16.65 18.85 -5.51
CA ILE A 29 -17.98 19.30 -5.04
C ILE A 29 -18.05 20.82 -4.90
N ASP A 30 -17.01 21.45 -4.35
CA ASP A 30 -16.94 22.91 -4.17
C ASP A 30 -17.08 23.65 -5.51
N LEU A 31 -16.44 23.12 -6.56
CA LEU A 31 -16.51 23.68 -7.90
C LEU A 31 -17.89 23.45 -8.53
N THR A 32 -18.53 22.31 -8.25
CA THR A 32 -19.91 22.04 -8.65
C THR A 32 -20.85 23.04 -7.99
N ALA A 33 -20.75 23.24 -6.67
CA ALA A 33 -21.57 24.20 -5.94
C ALA A 33 -21.37 25.64 -6.45
N LEU A 34 -20.13 26.03 -6.75
CA LEU A 34 -19.80 27.34 -7.32
C LEU A 34 -20.49 27.57 -8.67
N ILE A 35 -20.34 26.63 -9.61
CA ILE A 35 -20.93 26.72 -10.97
C ILE A 35 -22.47 26.76 -10.91
N LEU A 36 -23.07 26.04 -9.96
CA LEU A 36 -24.52 26.07 -9.76
C LEU A 36 -24.98 27.42 -9.23
N ARG A 37 -24.29 27.97 -8.23
CA ARG A 37 -24.60 29.29 -7.67
C ARG A 37 -24.51 30.40 -8.73
N GLU A 38 -23.48 30.39 -9.58
CA GLU A 38 -23.34 31.34 -10.69
C GLU A 38 -24.52 31.29 -11.68
N LYS A 39 -25.23 30.16 -11.74
CA LYS A 39 -26.37 29.95 -12.63
C LYS A 39 -27.72 30.06 -11.93
N GLY A 40 -27.74 30.54 -10.68
CA GLY A 40 -28.96 30.69 -9.86
C GLY A 40 -29.55 29.35 -9.41
N MET A 41 -28.71 28.34 -9.23
CA MET A 41 -29.10 26.99 -8.83
C MET A 41 -28.37 26.58 -7.55
N GLU A 42 -28.94 25.63 -6.83
CA GLU A 42 -28.40 25.09 -5.58
C GLU A 42 -28.06 23.60 -5.74
N LEU A 43 -27.17 23.12 -4.88
CA LEU A 43 -26.80 21.72 -4.77
C LEU A 43 -27.58 21.08 -3.62
N ASP A 44 -28.14 19.89 -3.83
CA ASP A 44 -28.61 19.03 -2.73
C ASP A 44 -27.41 18.39 -2.01
N GLU A 45 -26.82 19.16 -1.10
CA GLU A 45 -25.69 18.73 -0.26
C GLU A 45 -26.05 17.52 0.61
N ALA A 46 -27.28 17.45 1.12
CA ALA A 46 -27.75 16.34 1.94
C ALA A 46 -27.82 15.03 1.14
N GLY A 47 -28.31 15.09 -0.10
CA GLY A 47 -28.29 13.97 -1.03
C GLY A 47 -26.88 13.51 -1.39
N PHE A 48 -25.94 14.44 -1.56
CA PHE A 48 -24.53 14.14 -1.81
C PHE A 48 -23.89 13.41 -0.62
N GLU A 49 -24.05 13.95 0.59
CA GLU A 49 -23.50 13.35 1.82
C GLU A 49 -24.07 11.94 2.06
N LYS A 50 -25.37 11.75 1.77
CA LYS A 50 -26.00 10.42 1.83
C LYS A 50 -25.38 9.44 0.83
N ALA A 51 -25.09 9.87 -0.39
CA ALA A 51 -24.43 9.04 -1.41
C ALA A 51 -22.99 8.68 -1.01
N MET A 52 -22.24 9.65 -0.48
CA MET A 52 -20.91 9.48 0.11
C MET A 52 -20.92 8.46 1.26
N ALA A 53 -21.85 8.60 2.21
CA ALA A 53 -22.01 7.69 3.33
C ALA A 53 -22.34 6.27 2.85
N ALA A 54 -23.25 6.13 1.88
CA ALA A 54 -23.61 4.85 1.29
C ALA A 54 -22.42 4.18 0.57
N GLN A 55 -21.61 4.95 -0.18
CA GLN A 55 -20.39 4.42 -0.80
C GLN A 55 -19.39 3.95 0.26
N LYS A 56 -19.15 4.76 1.30
CA LYS A 56 -18.27 4.39 2.41
C LYS A 56 -18.73 3.13 3.11
N GLN A 57 -20.04 2.97 3.31
CA GLN A 57 -20.62 1.76 3.89
C GLN A 57 -20.48 0.55 2.96
N ARG A 58 -20.70 0.69 1.65
CA ARG A 58 -20.47 -0.38 0.66
C ARG A 58 -19.00 -0.83 0.68
N SER A 59 -18.04 0.10 0.68
CA SER A 59 -16.61 -0.21 0.75
C SER A 59 -16.24 -0.93 2.05
N ARG A 60 -16.84 -0.54 3.18
CA ARG A 60 -16.67 -1.23 4.47
C ARG A 60 -17.26 -2.64 4.46
N ALA A 61 -18.50 -2.79 3.98
CA ALA A 61 -19.18 -4.08 3.91
C ALA A 61 -18.51 -5.06 2.94
N ALA A 62 -17.87 -4.55 1.88
CA ALA A 62 -17.06 -5.36 0.96
C ALA A 62 -15.73 -5.82 1.59
N SER A 63 -15.25 -5.12 2.62
CA SER A 63 -14.02 -5.44 3.36
C SER A 63 -14.27 -6.22 4.65
N GLU A 64 -15.53 -6.56 4.93
CA GLU A 64 -15.93 -7.27 6.14
C GLU A 64 -15.29 -8.66 6.17
N THR A 65 -14.48 -8.89 7.20
CA THR A 65 -13.68 -10.08 7.39
C THR A 65 -13.95 -10.59 8.79
N THR A 66 -14.27 -11.89 8.90
CA THR A 66 -14.50 -12.54 10.20
C THR A 66 -13.26 -13.33 10.56
N THR A 67 -12.72 -13.09 11.75
CA THR A 67 -11.56 -13.82 12.26
C THR A 67 -11.96 -14.67 13.46
N THR A 68 -11.45 -15.89 13.52
CA THR A 68 -11.48 -16.70 14.75
C THR A 68 -10.40 -16.24 15.72
N ASP A 69 -10.50 -16.70 16.98
CA ASP A 69 -9.42 -16.51 17.95
C ASP A 69 -8.15 -17.25 17.51
N TRP A 70 -7.01 -16.81 18.04
CA TRP A 70 -5.73 -17.46 17.78
C TRP A 70 -5.67 -18.83 18.45
N THR A 71 -5.31 -19.86 17.69
CA THR A 71 -4.80 -21.11 18.23
C THR A 71 -3.31 -20.98 18.42
N GLU A 72 -2.88 -20.89 19.68
CA GLU A 72 -1.47 -20.83 20.07
C GLU A 72 -0.88 -22.24 20.02
N LEU A 73 0.23 -22.41 19.30
CA LEU A 73 1.00 -23.67 19.23
C LEU A 73 2.25 -23.61 20.11
N ARG A 74 2.81 -22.41 20.32
CA ARG A 74 3.97 -22.17 21.17
C ARG A 74 4.02 -20.69 21.57
N SER A 75 4.58 -20.42 22.74
CA SER A 75 4.88 -19.05 23.16
C SER A 75 6.01 -18.48 22.30
N ASP A 76 5.79 -17.32 21.72
CA ASP A 76 6.79 -16.56 21.00
C ASP A 76 6.54 -15.06 21.24
N ASP A 77 7.44 -14.44 22.00
CA ASP A 77 7.26 -13.06 22.44
C ASP A 77 7.62 -12.05 21.34
N THR A 78 8.43 -12.45 20.35
CA THR A 78 8.86 -11.58 19.25
C THR A 78 9.16 -12.38 18.00
N GLN A 79 8.39 -12.13 16.94
CA GLN A 79 8.74 -12.62 15.61
C GLN A 79 9.85 -11.75 15.00
N GLU A 80 11.00 -12.35 14.78
CA GLU A 80 12.13 -11.68 14.12
C GLU A 80 11.90 -11.59 12.60
N PHE A 81 12.07 -10.41 12.02
CA PHE A 81 12.10 -10.24 10.56
C PHE A 81 13.53 -10.35 10.03
N ILE A 82 13.81 -11.40 9.28
CA ILE A 82 15.13 -11.72 8.70
C ILE A 82 15.18 -11.49 7.18
N GLY A 83 14.08 -10.97 6.62
CA GLY A 83 13.88 -10.83 5.17
C GLY A 83 14.73 -9.78 4.47
N TYR A 84 15.52 -9.01 5.24
CA TYR A 84 16.53 -8.09 4.70
C TYR A 84 17.70 -8.84 4.06
N ASP A 85 18.11 -9.96 4.67
CA ASP A 85 19.32 -10.70 4.27
C ASP A 85 19.01 -12.09 3.73
N LYS A 86 17.85 -12.65 4.07
CA LYS A 86 17.47 -14.02 3.73
C LYS A 86 16.11 -14.05 3.06
N LEU A 87 16.00 -14.84 1.98
CA LEU A 87 14.71 -15.16 1.34
C LEU A 87 14.19 -16.54 1.72
N GLU A 88 15.02 -17.34 2.40
CA GLU A 88 14.66 -18.67 2.87
C GLU A 88 15.12 -18.85 4.32
N ALA A 89 14.35 -19.58 5.11
CA ALA A 89 14.71 -19.98 6.46
C ALA A 89 13.88 -21.18 6.93
N ASP A 90 14.44 -21.96 7.85
CA ASP A 90 13.66 -22.92 8.62
C ASP A 90 12.90 -22.19 9.74
N VAL A 91 11.58 -22.32 9.74
CA VAL A 91 10.68 -21.64 10.66
C VAL A 91 9.74 -22.63 11.34
N ARG A 92 9.15 -22.20 12.45
CA ARG A 92 8.09 -22.91 13.16
C ARG A 92 6.87 -22.00 13.27
N ILE A 93 5.68 -22.58 13.17
CA ILE A 93 4.43 -21.84 13.33
C ILE A 93 4.22 -21.58 14.83
N SER A 94 4.10 -20.31 15.21
CA SER A 94 3.81 -19.91 16.58
C SER A 94 2.33 -20.01 16.89
N ARG A 95 1.50 -19.49 15.99
CA ARG A 95 0.04 -19.49 16.09
C ARG A 95 -0.62 -19.38 14.72
N TYR A 96 -1.87 -19.79 14.67
CA TYR A 96 -2.70 -19.62 13.48
C TYR A 96 -4.14 -19.28 13.84
N ARG A 97 -4.87 -18.72 12.87
CA ARG A 97 -6.32 -18.55 12.97
C ARG A 97 -6.97 -18.68 11.60
N LYS A 98 -8.25 -19.04 11.60
CA LYS A 98 -9.10 -19.00 10.42
C LYS A 98 -9.62 -17.58 10.20
N VAL A 99 -9.64 -17.16 8.94
CA VAL A 99 -10.16 -15.87 8.48
C VAL A 99 -11.11 -16.13 7.32
N THR A 100 -12.34 -15.63 7.41
CA THR A 100 -13.33 -15.75 6.34
C THR A 100 -13.55 -14.37 5.72
N THR A 101 -13.30 -14.26 4.41
CA THR A 101 -13.55 -13.05 3.63
C THR A 101 -14.71 -13.29 2.67
N LYS A 102 -15.47 -12.23 2.32
CA LYS A 102 -16.53 -12.34 1.32
C LYS A 102 -16.01 -12.70 -0.08
N LYS A 103 -14.76 -12.32 -0.39
CA LYS A 103 -14.17 -12.45 -1.72
C LYS A 103 -13.53 -13.82 -1.94
N ASP A 104 -12.72 -14.26 -0.99
CA ASP A 104 -11.84 -15.42 -1.14
C ASP A 104 -12.29 -16.62 -0.29
N GLY A 105 -13.37 -16.45 0.49
CA GLY A 105 -13.91 -17.49 1.36
C GLY A 105 -13.03 -17.71 2.57
N ASP A 106 -12.85 -18.97 2.94
CA ASP A 106 -12.05 -19.38 4.08
C ASP A 106 -10.55 -19.40 3.76
N LEU A 107 -9.78 -18.67 4.56
CA LEU A 107 -8.33 -18.60 4.55
C LEU A 107 -7.80 -18.85 5.97
N TYR A 108 -6.48 -18.98 6.07
CA TYR A 108 -5.77 -19.03 7.34
C TYR A 108 -4.69 -17.97 7.38
N GLN A 109 -4.50 -17.39 8.56
CA GLN A 109 -3.35 -16.58 8.89
C GLN A 109 -2.41 -17.38 9.79
N LEU A 110 -1.14 -17.41 9.41
CA LEU A 110 -0.06 -18.05 10.16
C LEU A 110 0.91 -17.00 10.68
N VAL A 111 1.39 -17.19 11.90
CA VAL A 111 2.52 -16.44 12.46
C VAL A 111 3.66 -17.42 12.68
N PHE A 112 4.86 -17.01 12.32
CA PHE A 112 6.10 -17.80 12.49
C PHE A 112 6.94 -17.21 13.62
N ASN A 113 7.86 -18.01 14.17
CA ASN A 113 8.85 -17.55 15.15
C ASN A 113 9.86 -16.53 14.58
N MET A 114 10.16 -16.65 13.29
CA MET A 114 10.91 -15.67 12.51
C MET A 114 10.40 -15.74 11.07
N THR A 115 10.60 -14.69 10.28
CA THR A 115 10.11 -14.71 8.90
C THR A 115 11.02 -13.99 7.90
N PRO A 116 11.31 -14.60 6.74
CA PRO A 116 11.90 -13.91 5.60
C PRO A 116 10.89 -13.07 4.80
N PHE A 117 9.58 -13.23 5.04
CA PHE A 117 8.51 -12.55 4.30
C PHE A 117 8.31 -11.13 4.81
N TYR A 118 8.41 -10.15 3.91
CA TYR A 118 8.06 -8.77 4.18
C TYR A 118 6.54 -8.65 4.23
N GLY A 119 6.01 -8.25 5.39
CA GLY A 119 4.61 -7.89 5.54
C GLY A 119 4.33 -6.52 4.94
N GLU A 120 3.25 -6.43 4.15
CA GLU A 120 2.82 -5.21 3.45
C GLU A 120 2.92 -3.95 4.33
N SER A 121 3.69 -2.97 3.85
CA SER A 121 3.98 -1.73 4.58
C SER A 121 4.63 -0.71 3.64
N GLY A 122 4.44 0.58 3.90
CA GLY A 122 5.05 1.66 3.09
C GLY A 122 4.57 1.72 1.64
N GLY A 123 3.36 1.22 1.35
CA GLY A 123 2.86 1.05 -0.02
C GLY A 123 3.39 -0.18 -0.75
N GLN A 124 4.43 -0.85 -0.24
CA GLN A 124 4.94 -2.10 -0.80
C GLN A 124 4.05 -3.28 -0.42
N THR A 125 3.60 -4.02 -1.44
CA THR A 125 2.82 -5.24 -1.26
C THR A 125 3.63 -6.32 -0.56
N GLY A 126 2.94 -7.10 0.28
CA GLY A 126 3.53 -8.21 0.99
C GLY A 126 4.07 -9.31 0.09
N ASP A 127 5.05 -10.05 0.61
CA ASP A 127 5.61 -11.16 -0.13
C ASP A 127 4.67 -12.34 -0.28
N LYS A 128 5.01 -13.14 -1.28
CA LYS A 128 4.41 -14.43 -1.59
C LYS A 128 5.49 -15.49 -1.67
N GLY A 129 5.10 -16.74 -1.55
CA GLY A 129 6.04 -17.84 -1.50
C GLY A 129 5.37 -19.11 -1.00
N TYR A 130 6.10 -19.92 -0.26
CA TYR A 130 5.58 -21.17 0.27
C TYR A 130 6.26 -21.59 1.58
N LEU A 131 5.57 -22.48 2.29
CA LEU A 131 6.10 -23.33 3.34
C LEU A 131 6.23 -24.74 2.79
N GLU A 132 7.35 -25.40 3.07
CA GLU A 132 7.58 -26.80 2.75
C GLU A 132 7.97 -27.55 4.03
N SER A 133 7.24 -28.62 4.36
CA SER A 133 7.59 -29.50 5.47
C SER A 133 8.67 -30.50 5.06
N THR A 134 9.35 -31.09 6.05
CA THR A 134 10.29 -32.20 5.83
C THR A 134 9.65 -33.44 5.19
N SER A 135 8.32 -33.58 5.30
CA SER A 135 7.54 -34.66 4.66
C SER A 135 7.17 -34.39 3.20
N GLY A 136 7.51 -33.22 2.65
CA GLY A 136 7.18 -32.80 1.30
C GLY A 136 5.80 -32.13 1.13
N ASP A 137 5.05 -31.93 2.23
CA ASP A 137 3.83 -31.11 2.21
C ASP A 137 4.17 -29.65 1.93
N THR A 138 3.57 -29.04 0.90
CA THR A 138 3.79 -27.65 0.50
C THR A 138 2.52 -26.83 0.62
N VAL A 139 2.63 -25.68 1.31
CA VAL A 139 1.54 -24.73 1.50
C VAL A 139 1.95 -23.36 0.97
N TYR A 140 1.17 -22.79 0.07
CA TYR A 140 1.48 -21.50 -0.54
C TYR A 140 1.07 -20.32 0.33
N ILE A 141 2.00 -19.40 0.53
CA ILE A 141 1.76 -18.09 1.13
C ILE A 141 1.33 -17.15 0.00
N ILE A 142 0.05 -16.79 -0.01
CA ILE A 142 -0.57 -16.02 -1.09
C ILE A 142 -0.50 -14.50 -0.89
N ASP A 143 -0.30 -14.07 0.35
CA ASP A 143 -0.12 -12.67 0.75
C ASP A 143 0.51 -12.62 2.16
N THR A 144 1.20 -11.53 2.48
CA THR A 144 1.81 -11.30 3.79
C THR A 144 1.46 -9.90 4.27
N LYS A 145 0.84 -9.77 5.44
CA LYS A 145 0.40 -8.48 5.98
C LYS A 145 1.07 -8.17 7.32
N LYS A 146 1.09 -6.90 7.70
CA LYS A 146 1.36 -6.49 9.08
C LYS A 146 0.05 -6.20 9.81
N GLU A 147 -0.15 -6.84 10.95
CA GLU A 147 -1.28 -6.61 11.85
C GLU A 147 -0.76 -6.32 13.25
N ASN A 148 -0.98 -5.11 13.77
CA ASN A 148 -0.49 -4.69 15.09
C ASN A 148 1.01 -4.91 15.30
N GLY A 149 1.82 -4.73 14.25
CA GLY A 149 3.28 -4.96 14.28
C GLY A 149 3.71 -6.40 14.04
N GLN A 150 2.78 -7.37 14.05
CA GLN A 150 3.05 -8.77 13.74
C GLN A 150 2.96 -9.03 12.23
N THR A 151 3.89 -9.79 11.66
CA THR A 151 3.77 -10.28 10.29
C THR A 151 2.90 -11.54 10.26
N VAL A 152 1.78 -11.46 9.53
CA VAL A 152 0.82 -12.54 9.32
C VAL A 152 0.88 -13.03 7.88
N HIS A 153 0.93 -14.34 7.69
CA HIS A 153 1.07 -14.99 6.38
C HIS A 153 -0.26 -15.63 6.01
N LEU A 154 -0.83 -15.24 4.87
CA LEU A 154 -2.12 -15.75 4.42
C LEU A 154 -1.92 -16.97 3.53
N THR A 155 -2.71 -18.01 3.80
CA THR A 155 -2.76 -19.25 3.02
C THR A 155 -4.20 -19.75 2.88
N LYS A 156 -4.47 -20.56 1.86
CA LYS A 156 -5.77 -21.23 1.69
C LYS A 156 -5.95 -22.45 2.60
N ASN A 157 -4.86 -23.11 2.97
CA ASN A 157 -4.88 -24.35 3.76
C ASN A 157 -3.81 -24.29 4.85
N LEU A 158 -4.02 -25.03 5.94
CA LEU A 158 -2.99 -25.27 6.94
C LEU A 158 -2.04 -26.38 6.47
N PRO A 159 -0.75 -26.32 6.84
CA PRO A 159 0.15 -27.47 6.72
C PRO A 159 -0.37 -28.67 7.51
N LYS A 160 -0.06 -29.89 7.04
CA LYS A 160 -0.47 -31.12 7.75
C LYS A 160 0.20 -31.26 9.12
N ASP A 161 1.47 -30.88 9.19
CA ASP A 161 2.22 -30.79 10.45
C ASP A 161 2.26 -29.34 10.88
N LEU A 162 1.61 -29.00 12.00
CA LEU A 162 1.57 -27.64 12.54
C LEU A 162 2.68 -27.37 13.56
N GLU A 163 3.22 -28.43 14.17
CA GLU A 163 4.18 -28.33 15.27
C GLU A 163 5.64 -28.49 14.81
N GLY A 164 5.84 -29.05 13.63
CA GLY A 164 7.14 -29.25 13.01
C GLY A 164 7.87 -27.99 12.56
N SER A 165 9.00 -28.24 11.90
CA SER A 165 9.81 -27.21 11.24
C SER A 165 9.48 -27.21 9.75
N HIS A 166 9.38 -26.01 9.18
CA HIS A 166 9.08 -25.80 7.77
C HIS A 166 10.14 -24.93 7.13
N LYS A 167 10.57 -25.28 5.92
CA LYS A 167 11.31 -24.36 5.07
C LYS A 167 10.34 -23.31 4.54
N ALA A 168 10.50 -22.07 5.00
CA ALA A 168 9.83 -20.89 4.48
C ALA A 168 10.67 -20.28 3.35
N ALA A 169 10.08 -20.11 2.17
CA ALA A 169 10.76 -19.55 1.00
C ALA A 169 9.92 -18.48 0.31
N VAL A 170 10.49 -17.28 0.17
CA VAL A 170 9.91 -16.15 -0.57
C VAL A 170 10.14 -16.34 -2.07
N ASP A 171 9.16 -15.95 -2.89
CA ASP A 171 9.34 -15.85 -4.34
C ASP A 171 10.36 -14.75 -4.67
N ALA A 172 11.61 -15.17 -4.89
CA ALA A 172 12.74 -14.27 -5.15
C ALA A 172 12.52 -13.35 -6.37
N ASN A 173 11.84 -13.83 -7.41
CA ASN A 173 11.58 -13.04 -8.62
C ASN A 173 10.53 -11.95 -8.37
N GLN A 174 9.48 -12.27 -7.60
CA GLN A 174 8.50 -11.27 -7.18
C GLN A 174 9.09 -10.27 -6.19
N ARG A 175 9.89 -10.72 -5.22
CA ARG A 175 10.60 -9.84 -4.29
C ARG A 175 11.50 -8.88 -5.06
N HIS A 176 12.34 -9.40 -5.96
CA HIS A 176 13.28 -8.59 -6.72
C HIS A 176 12.57 -7.49 -7.52
N ARG A 177 11.54 -7.84 -8.31
CA ARG A 177 10.76 -6.84 -9.08
C ARG A 177 10.10 -5.80 -8.19
N THR A 178 9.57 -6.24 -7.04
CA THR A 178 8.93 -5.32 -6.08
C THR A 178 9.96 -4.37 -5.47
N SER A 179 11.14 -4.86 -5.09
CA SER A 179 12.23 -4.01 -4.59
C SER A 179 12.75 -3.04 -5.65
N SER A 180 12.86 -3.47 -6.92
CA SER A 180 13.24 -2.56 -8.02
C SER A 180 12.21 -1.44 -8.20
N ASN A 181 10.93 -1.76 -8.11
CA ASN A 181 9.85 -0.78 -8.16
C ASN A 181 9.84 0.14 -6.92
N HIS A 182 10.24 -0.37 -5.75
CA HIS A 182 10.43 0.45 -4.55
C HIS A 182 11.55 1.48 -4.79
N THR A 183 12.73 1.04 -5.22
CA THR A 183 13.84 1.94 -5.55
C THR A 183 13.44 2.97 -6.62
N ALA A 184 12.72 2.54 -7.65
CA ALA A 184 12.20 3.43 -8.69
C ALA A 184 11.20 4.47 -8.12
N THR A 185 10.48 4.15 -7.04
CA THR A 185 9.60 5.10 -6.36
C THR A 185 10.40 6.24 -5.71
N HIS A 186 11.54 5.93 -5.07
CA HIS A 186 12.43 6.95 -4.51
C HIS A 186 13.04 7.84 -5.60
N LEU A 187 13.54 7.22 -6.67
CA LEU A 187 14.08 7.96 -7.82
C LEU A 187 13.02 8.85 -8.48
N LEU A 188 11.80 8.34 -8.64
CA LEU A 188 10.68 9.10 -9.19
C LEU A 188 10.34 10.30 -8.30
N HIS A 189 10.31 10.12 -6.98
CA HIS A 189 10.05 11.23 -6.06
C HIS A 189 11.16 12.30 -6.15
N GLN A 190 12.43 11.90 -6.20
CA GLN A 190 13.54 12.82 -6.40
C GLN A 190 13.42 13.58 -7.74
N ALA A 191 13.11 12.87 -8.83
CA ALA A 191 12.93 13.45 -10.15
C ALA A 191 11.79 14.47 -10.19
N LEU A 192 10.65 14.13 -9.60
CA LEU A 192 9.49 15.03 -9.51
C LEU A 192 9.84 16.31 -8.75
N ARG A 193 10.55 16.22 -7.62
CA ARG A 193 11.00 17.42 -6.90
C ARG A 193 12.00 18.24 -7.72
N LYS A 194 12.91 17.59 -8.43
CA LYS A 194 13.91 18.26 -9.27
C LYS A 194 13.29 19.03 -10.43
N VAL A 195 12.29 18.45 -11.11
CA VAL A 195 11.67 19.01 -12.32
C VAL A 195 10.51 19.96 -11.98
N LEU A 196 9.66 19.58 -11.02
CA LEU A 196 8.43 20.31 -10.71
C LEU A 196 8.57 21.28 -9.53
N GLY A 197 9.53 21.05 -8.64
CA GLY A 197 9.80 21.87 -7.46
C GLY A 197 9.64 21.13 -6.12
N ASP A 198 10.20 21.71 -5.06
CA ASP A 198 10.28 21.11 -3.72
C ASP A 198 8.95 20.96 -2.98
N HIS A 199 7.87 21.58 -3.48
CA HIS A 199 6.50 21.45 -2.94
C HIS A 199 5.84 20.12 -3.27
N VAL A 200 6.47 19.30 -4.12
CA VAL A 200 6.00 17.93 -4.39
C VAL A 200 6.12 17.11 -3.10
N GLU A 201 4.97 16.63 -2.63
CA GLU A 201 4.88 15.72 -1.49
C GLU A 201 4.10 14.46 -1.89
N GLN A 202 4.56 13.31 -1.41
CA GLN A 202 3.82 12.06 -1.54
C GLN A 202 2.47 12.14 -0.83
N LYS A 203 1.40 11.75 -1.54
CA LYS A 203 0.03 11.61 -1.01
C LYS A 203 -0.48 10.17 -1.08
N GLY A 204 0.20 9.29 -1.84
CA GLY A 204 -0.11 7.87 -1.92
C GLY A 204 1.00 7.10 -2.64
N SER A 205 1.15 5.83 -2.30
CA SER A 205 2.10 4.93 -2.96
C SER A 205 1.55 3.51 -2.99
N MET A 206 1.76 2.82 -4.12
CA MET A 206 1.49 1.40 -4.27
C MET A 206 2.64 0.79 -5.07
N VAL A 207 3.38 -0.13 -4.47
CA VAL A 207 4.54 -0.80 -5.06
C VAL A 207 4.27 -2.30 -5.07
N ARG A 208 4.14 -2.88 -6.27
CA ARG A 208 3.92 -4.32 -6.47
C ARG A 208 4.85 -4.85 -7.56
N SER A 209 4.99 -6.17 -7.66
CA SER A 209 5.91 -6.80 -8.63
C SER A 209 5.64 -6.42 -10.10
N ALA A 210 4.40 -6.09 -10.45
CA ALA A 210 4.01 -5.73 -11.81
C ALA A 210 4.09 -4.23 -12.14
N SER A 211 4.03 -3.35 -11.14
CA SER A 211 3.98 -1.90 -11.35
C SER A 211 4.19 -1.13 -10.05
N LEU A 212 4.54 0.16 -10.16
CA LEU A 212 4.39 1.13 -9.08
C LEU A 212 3.36 2.21 -9.45
N ARG A 213 2.72 2.81 -8.45
CA ARG A 213 1.90 4.02 -8.55
C ARG A 213 2.36 5.00 -7.47
N PHE A 214 2.58 6.24 -7.85
CA PHE A 214 3.00 7.31 -6.95
C PHE A 214 2.07 8.50 -7.12
N ASP A 215 1.32 8.81 -6.06
CA ASP A 215 0.37 9.91 -6.02
C ASP A 215 1.04 11.07 -5.26
N PHE A 216 1.03 12.28 -5.81
CA PHE A 216 1.72 13.43 -5.24
C PHE A 216 0.94 14.74 -5.37
N SER A 217 1.24 15.72 -4.52
CA SER A 217 0.65 17.06 -4.60
C SER A 217 1.33 17.92 -5.68
N HIS A 218 0.52 18.48 -6.56
CA HIS A 218 0.96 19.46 -7.55
C HIS A 218 -0.20 20.39 -7.95
N PHE A 219 0.09 21.65 -8.26
CA PHE A 219 -0.92 22.69 -8.48
C PHE A 219 -1.55 22.66 -9.89
N ALA A 220 -0.97 21.88 -10.80
CA ALA A 220 -1.41 21.78 -12.19
C ALA A 220 -1.18 20.36 -12.72
N LYS A 221 -1.67 20.10 -13.94
CA LYS A 221 -1.34 18.88 -14.66
C LYS A 221 0.11 18.95 -15.15
N VAL A 222 0.88 17.87 -14.95
CA VAL A 222 2.24 17.75 -15.49
C VAL A 222 2.19 17.74 -17.01
N THR A 223 3.02 18.55 -17.66
CA THR A 223 3.07 18.62 -19.13
C THR A 223 3.79 17.40 -19.73
N PRO A 224 3.57 17.06 -21.00
CA PRO A 224 4.32 15.99 -21.67
C PRO A 224 5.83 16.17 -21.60
N GLU A 225 6.33 17.40 -21.71
CA GLU A 225 7.75 17.74 -21.65
C GLU A 225 8.31 17.49 -20.25
N GLN A 226 7.60 17.92 -19.20
CA GLN A 226 7.98 17.66 -17.82
C GLN A 226 7.98 16.16 -17.49
N LEU A 227 7.01 15.40 -18.01
CA LEU A 227 7.00 13.93 -17.87
C LEU A 227 8.24 13.31 -18.51
N GLN A 228 8.63 13.78 -19.69
CA GLN A 228 9.83 13.30 -20.37
C GLN A 228 11.11 13.64 -19.61
N GLU A 229 11.19 14.83 -19.01
CA GLU A 229 12.31 15.23 -18.15
C GLU A 229 12.42 14.34 -16.90
N VAL A 230 11.30 14.06 -16.25
CA VAL A 230 11.23 13.14 -15.09
C VAL A 230 11.71 11.75 -15.49
N GLU A 231 11.22 11.20 -16.61
CA GLU A 231 11.65 9.90 -17.12
C GLU A 231 13.15 9.87 -17.43
N ASN A 232 13.67 10.91 -18.07
CA ASN A 232 15.09 11.02 -18.41
C ASN A 232 15.96 11.08 -17.15
N PHE A 233 15.53 11.83 -16.13
CA PHE A 233 16.22 11.93 -14.86
C PHE A 233 16.32 10.56 -14.17
N VAL A 234 15.19 9.85 -14.03
CA VAL A 234 15.15 8.53 -13.38
C VAL A 234 16.06 7.56 -14.13
N ASN A 235 15.94 7.50 -15.45
CA ASN A 235 16.77 6.59 -16.25
C ASN A 235 18.26 6.96 -16.21
N ALA A 236 18.62 8.23 -16.06
CA ALA A 236 20.00 8.65 -15.84
C ALA A 236 20.54 8.13 -14.51
N ARG A 237 19.78 8.29 -13.42
CA ARG A 237 20.15 7.77 -12.09
C ARG A 237 20.31 6.26 -12.07
N ILE A 238 19.42 5.53 -12.75
CA ILE A 238 19.55 4.07 -12.89
C ILE A 238 20.87 3.69 -13.59
N ARG A 239 21.28 4.44 -14.64
CA ARG A 239 22.54 4.19 -15.35
C ARG A 239 23.79 4.50 -14.52
N GLU A 240 23.69 5.36 -13.52
CA GLU A 240 24.81 5.68 -12.62
C GLU A 240 25.18 4.50 -11.71
N GLN A 241 24.28 3.53 -11.50
CA GLN A 241 24.51 2.31 -10.71
C GLN A 241 25.09 2.59 -9.31
N LEU A 242 24.58 3.62 -8.66
CA LEU A 242 25.07 4.05 -7.35
C LEU A 242 24.83 2.94 -6.31
N PRO A 243 25.80 2.71 -5.41
CA PRO A 243 25.66 1.69 -4.38
C PRO A 243 24.53 2.06 -3.42
N LEU A 244 23.79 1.05 -2.96
CA LEU A 244 22.80 1.22 -1.91
C LEU A 244 23.52 1.45 -0.58
N GLU A 245 23.26 2.60 0.05
CA GLU A 245 23.66 2.88 1.43
C GLU A 245 22.45 2.67 2.37
N GLU A 246 22.55 1.67 3.24
CA GLU A 246 21.52 1.34 4.23
C GLU A 246 22.09 1.45 5.65
N ASN A 247 21.39 2.17 6.53
CA ASN A 247 21.68 2.16 7.96
C ASN A 247 20.45 1.69 8.75
N ARG A 248 20.54 0.46 9.26
CA ARG A 248 19.45 -0.24 9.96
C ARG A 248 19.29 0.17 11.43
N THR A 249 20.19 1.00 11.95
CA THR A 249 20.25 1.34 13.38
C THR A 249 20.18 2.83 13.65
N ASN A 250 19.98 3.64 12.62
CA ASN A 250 20.04 5.09 12.76
C ASN A 250 18.86 5.64 13.57
N THR A 251 19.03 6.85 14.09
CA THR A 251 17.92 7.65 14.62
C THR A 251 17.30 8.47 13.49
N TYR A 252 16.06 8.91 13.67
CA TYR A 252 15.39 9.79 12.70
C TYR A 252 16.21 11.05 12.41
N ASP A 253 16.62 11.77 13.47
CA ASP A 253 17.34 13.04 13.34
C ASP A 253 18.67 12.85 12.61
N ALA A 254 19.45 11.83 12.98
CA ALA A 254 20.71 11.53 12.32
C ALA A 254 20.53 11.11 10.85
N ALA A 255 19.44 10.40 10.52
CA ALA A 255 19.15 10.05 9.13
C ALA A 255 18.81 11.30 8.29
N VAL A 256 18.05 12.25 8.85
CA VAL A 256 17.75 13.53 8.20
C VAL A 256 19.00 14.38 8.02
N GLU A 257 19.89 14.43 9.03
CA GLU A 257 21.19 15.12 8.94
C GLU A 257 22.10 14.51 7.87
N ASP A 258 22.09 13.17 7.73
CA ASP A 258 22.81 12.45 6.66
C ASP A 258 22.19 12.66 5.26
N GLY A 259 21.13 13.46 5.18
CA GLY A 259 20.43 13.81 3.95
C GLY A 259 19.47 12.72 3.48
N ALA A 260 19.00 11.82 4.35
CA ALA A 260 17.87 10.95 4.04
C ALA A 260 16.58 11.77 4.06
N MET A 261 15.76 11.62 3.02
CA MET A 261 14.47 12.29 2.95
C MET A 261 13.40 11.39 3.56
N ALA A 262 12.80 11.83 4.67
CA ALA A 262 11.66 11.14 5.24
C ALA A 262 10.45 11.24 4.30
N LEU A 263 9.91 10.10 3.86
CA LEU A 263 8.67 10.07 3.09
C LEU A 263 7.48 10.35 4.01
N PHE A 264 6.62 11.29 3.60
CA PHE A 264 5.44 11.72 4.35
C PHE A 264 4.45 10.55 4.53
N GLY A 265 3.96 10.34 5.76
CA GLY A 265 2.95 9.33 6.10
C GLY A 265 3.49 8.02 6.68
N GLU A 266 4.80 7.77 6.64
CA GLU A 266 5.41 6.68 7.38
C GLU A 266 5.62 7.10 8.84
N LYS A 267 5.12 6.29 9.79
CA LYS A 267 5.42 6.47 11.21
C LYS A 267 6.78 5.85 11.50
N TYR A 268 7.82 6.66 11.57
CA TYR A 268 9.14 6.24 12.03
C TYR A 268 9.15 6.19 13.56
N GLY A 269 9.42 5.02 14.14
CA GLY A 269 9.71 4.88 15.57
C GLY A 269 11.08 5.46 15.93
N GLY A 270 11.45 5.48 17.22
CA GLY A 270 12.68 6.15 17.69
C GLY A 270 13.97 5.69 16.99
N ARG A 271 14.16 4.38 16.80
CA ARG A 271 15.19 3.82 15.89
C ARG A 271 14.48 3.08 14.76
N GLY A 272 15.01 3.20 13.55
CA GLY A 272 14.45 2.59 12.36
C GLY A 272 15.50 2.36 11.29
N THR A 273 15.12 1.64 10.24
CA THR A 273 15.94 1.50 9.06
C THR A 273 15.71 2.69 8.14
N TYR A 274 16.79 3.39 7.80
CA TYR A 274 16.75 4.52 6.87
C TYR A 274 17.59 4.20 5.64
N TYR A 275 17.06 4.55 4.47
CA TYR A 275 17.68 4.33 3.18
C TYR A 275 18.16 5.64 2.60
N LYS A 276 19.38 5.64 2.08
CA LYS A 276 19.92 6.73 1.27
C LYS A 276 20.04 6.22 -0.16
N VAL A 277 19.11 6.67 -1.01
CA VAL A 277 19.05 6.32 -2.43
C VAL A 277 19.37 7.60 -3.20
N TRP A 278 20.65 7.96 -3.32
CA TRP A 278 21.08 9.11 -4.12
C TRP A 278 22.16 8.72 -5.10
#